data_AF-B8HS36-F1
#
_entry.id   AF-B8HS36-F1
#
_cell.length_a   1.000
_cell.length_b   1.000
_cell.length_c   1.000
_cell.angle_alpha   90.00
_cell.angle_beta   90.00
_cell.angle_gamma   90.00
#
_symmetry.space_group_name_H-M   'P 1'
#
loop_
_entity.id
_entity.type
_entity.pdbx_description
1 polymer ?
#
loop_
_entity_poly.entity_id
_entity_poly.type
_entity_poly.pdbx_seq_one_letter_code
_entity_poly.pdbx_strand_id
1 'polypeptide(L)'
;MVTWLVVAALIFLAFIVGFSLGLLRSRGMQQETVAPKSSPTVEELIRSGRKIDAIKYYRQLYGVGLKEAKEAVDSLERQQRRGG
;
A
#
# COMPACT_ATOMS: atom_id res chain seq x y z
N MET A 1 5.55 7.21 26.50
CA MET A 1 5.91 7.97 25.28
C MET A 1 6.82 7.17 24.35
N VAL A 2 7.90 6.56 24.86
CA VAL A 2 8.85 5.76 24.06
C VAL A 2 8.23 4.46 23.53
N THR A 3 7.33 3.82 24.28
CA THR A 3 6.68 2.55 23.90
C THR A 3 5.87 2.65 22.60
N TRP A 4 5.24 3.79 22.34
CA TRP A 4 4.47 4.03 21.10
C TRP A 4 5.38 4.21 19.87
N LEU A 5 6.56 4.81 20.05
CA LEU A 5 7.58 4.93 19.01
C LEU A 5 8.17 3.57 18.64
N VAL A 6 8.45 2.72 19.64
CA VAL A 6 8.98 1.38 19.40
C VAL A 6 7.94 0.49 18.72
N VAL A 7 6.67 0.56 19.12
CA VAL A 7 5.60 -0.21 18.46
C VAL A 7 5.37 0.26 17.02
N ALA A 8 5.31 1.57 16.78
CA ALA A 8 5.20 2.11 15.42
C ALA A 8 6.41 1.72 14.55
N ALA A 9 7.63 1.79 15.11
CA ALA A 9 8.85 1.39 14.41
C ALA A 9 8.89 -0.12 14.12
N LEU A 10 8.43 -0.97 15.03
CA LEU A 10 8.35 -2.42 14.82
C LEU A 10 7.30 -2.80 13.77
N ILE A 11 6.16 -2.11 13.73
CA ILE A 11 5.14 -2.29 12.69
C ILE A 11 5.69 -1.82 11.34
N PHE A 12 6.35 -0.67 11.29
CA PHE A 12 6.98 -0.13 10.07
C PHE A 12 8.09 -1.05 9.56
N LEU A 13 8.92 -1.60 10.48
CA LEU A 13 9.96 -2.58 10.17
C LEU A 13 9.36 -3.87 9.64
N ALA A 14 8.29 -4.39 10.26
CA ALA A 14 7.57 -5.57 9.77
C ALA A 14 6.92 -5.34 8.40
N PHE A 15 6.49 -4.12 8.10
CA PHE A 15 5.94 -3.72 6.80
C PHE A 15 7.02 -3.70 5.70
N ILE A 16 8.20 -3.14 6.00
CA ILE A 16 9.36 -3.12 5.11
C ILE A 16 9.88 -4.55 4.87
N VAL A 17 9.92 -5.36 5.93
CA VAL A 17 10.40 -6.75 5.87
C VAL A 17 9.37 -7.65 5.17
N GLY A 18 8.07 -7.51 5.40
CA GLY A 18 7.03 -8.23 4.64
C GLY A 18 7.03 -7.88 3.15
N PHE A 19 7.33 -6.62 2.82
CA PHE A 19 7.54 -6.15 1.45
C PHE A 19 8.84 -6.71 0.82
N SER A 20 9.91 -6.84 1.60
CA SER A 20 11.24 -7.32 1.13
C SER A 20 11.39 -8.86 1.14
N LEU A 21 10.74 -9.58 2.07
CA LEU A 21 10.73 -11.05 2.13
C LEU A 21 9.84 -11.67 1.04
N GLY A 22 8.97 -10.87 0.42
CA GLY A 22 8.32 -11.23 -0.85
C GLY A 22 9.30 -11.51 -1.98
N LEU A 23 10.58 -11.12 -1.83
CA LEU A 23 11.62 -11.31 -2.83
C LEU A 23 12.43 -12.62 -2.68
N LEU A 24 12.21 -13.42 -1.63
CA LEU A 24 12.80 -14.77 -1.50
C LEU A 24 11.81 -15.91 -1.82
N ARG A 25 10.53 -15.60 -2.09
CA ARG A 25 9.57 -16.57 -2.61
C ARG A 25 9.74 -16.69 -4.12
N SER A 26 10.87 -17.28 -4.52
CA SER A 26 11.05 -17.81 -5.86
C SER A 26 10.03 -18.93 -6.08
N ARG A 27 8.89 -18.56 -6.67
CA ARG A 27 8.12 -19.46 -7.51
C ARG A 27 8.08 -18.80 -8.87
N GLY A 28 8.95 -19.28 -9.75
CA GLY A 28 8.92 -18.96 -11.16
C GLY A 28 7.52 -19.20 -11.72
N MET A 29 6.92 -18.12 -12.22
CA MET A 29 6.03 -18.09 -13.37
C MET A 29 5.62 -16.63 -13.58
N GLN A 30 6.21 -16.02 -14.60
CA GLN A 30 5.59 -14.96 -15.39
C GLN A 30 5.36 -13.62 -14.68
N GLN A 31 6.47 -12.94 -14.44
CA GLN A 31 6.59 -11.57 -14.96
C GLN A 31 6.64 -11.66 -16.51
N GLU A 32 5.52 -12.06 -17.11
CA GLU A 32 5.32 -12.00 -18.55
C GLU A 32 4.50 -10.73 -18.82
N THR A 33 5.07 -9.93 -19.69
CA THR A 33 4.54 -8.69 -20.23
C THR A 33 3.13 -8.88 -20.77
N VAL A 34 2.14 -8.32 -20.07
CA VAL A 34 0.88 -7.87 -20.66
C VAL A 34 0.65 -6.41 -20.23
N ALA A 35 0.59 -5.56 -21.26
CA ALA A 35 -0.32 -4.43 -21.47
C ALA A 35 -1.33 -4.10 -20.34
N PRO A 36 -1.75 -2.81 -20.24
CA PRO A 36 -2.04 -2.10 -19.00
C PRO A 36 -2.80 -2.96 -17.98
N LYS A 37 -2.20 -3.18 -16.81
CA LYS A 37 -2.84 -3.85 -15.67
C LYS A 37 -3.96 -2.98 -15.12
N SER A 38 -5.09 -3.00 -15.83
CA SER A 38 -6.41 -2.58 -15.39
C SER A 38 -6.96 -3.57 -14.35
N SER A 39 -6.23 -3.76 -13.26
CA SER A 39 -6.86 -4.07 -11.97
C SER A 39 -6.89 -2.74 -11.25
N PRO A 40 -8.05 -2.18 -10.87
CA PRO A 40 -8.10 -0.85 -10.24
C PRO A 40 -7.29 -0.85 -8.96
N THR A 41 -6.02 -0.47 -9.09
CA THR A 41 -5.10 -0.40 -7.97
C THR A 41 -5.53 0.78 -7.10
N VAL A 42 -5.18 0.75 -5.81
CA VAL A 42 -5.37 1.88 -4.88
C VAL A 42 -4.91 3.19 -5.54
N GLU A 43 -3.85 3.12 -6.34
CA GLU A 43 -3.29 4.20 -7.15
C GLU A 43 -4.24 4.76 -8.23
N GLU A 44 -4.97 3.92 -8.96
CA GLU A 44 -5.96 4.37 -9.95
C GLU A 44 -7.21 4.95 -9.27
N LEU A 45 -7.61 4.37 -8.14
CA LEU A 45 -8.68 4.90 -7.29
C LEU A 45 -8.32 6.29 -6.74
N ILE A 46 -7.06 6.49 -6.34
CA ILE A 46 -6.53 7.81 -5.95
C ILE A 46 -6.54 8.77 -7.14
N ARG A 47 -6.03 8.34 -8.30
CA ARG A 47 -5.95 9.16 -9.53
C ARG A 47 -7.32 9.59 -10.05
N SER A 48 -8.32 8.73 -9.90
CA SER A 48 -9.72 9.00 -10.26
C SER A 48 -10.50 9.79 -9.20
N GLY A 49 -9.84 10.25 -8.13
CA GLY A 49 -10.48 11.01 -7.05
C GLY A 49 -11.37 10.19 -6.12
N ARG A 50 -11.42 8.86 -6.32
CA ARG A 50 -12.21 7.91 -5.51
C ARG A 50 -11.45 7.48 -4.26
N LYS A 51 -11.06 8.46 -3.44
CA LYS A 51 -10.28 8.24 -2.21
C LYS A 51 -10.99 7.33 -1.20
N ILE A 52 -12.32 7.40 -1.13
CA ILE A 52 -13.12 6.56 -0.22
C ILE A 52 -13.00 5.08 -0.60
N ASP A 53 -13.08 4.78 -1.89
CA ASP A 53 -12.97 3.40 -2.38
C ASP A 53 -11.54 2.88 -2.26
N ALA A 54 -10.53 3.74 -2.48
CA ALA A 54 -9.13 3.43 -2.19
C ALA A 54 -8.92 3.03 -0.70
N ILE A 55 -9.53 3.77 0.23
CA ILE A 55 -9.45 3.49 1.67
C ILE A 55 -10.17 2.20 2.03
N LYS A 56 -11.37 1.97 1.48
CA LYS A 56 -12.12 0.72 1.70
C LYS A 56 -11.34 -0.49 1.18
N TYR A 57 -10.74 -0.36 0.01
CA TYR A 57 -9.95 -1.41 -0.62
C TYR A 57 -8.66 -1.69 0.18
N TYR A 58 -7.94 -0.65 0.59
CA TYR A 58 -6.77 -0.78 1.46
C TYR A 58 -7.13 -1.45 2.79
N ARG A 59 -8.29 -1.10 3.37
CA ARG A 59 -8.79 -1.74 4.57
C ARG A 59 -9.11 -3.22 4.36
N GLN A 60 -9.73 -3.59 3.24
CA GLN A 60 -10.05 -5.00 2.95
C GLN A 60 -8.81 -5.85 2.68
N LEU A 61 -7.79 -5.26 2.03
CA LEU A 61 -6.54 -5.95 1.74
C LEU A 61 -5.68 -6.19 2.99
N TYR A 62 -5.59 -5.19 3.87
CA TYR A 62 -4.65 -5.20 4.99
C TYR A 62 -5.31 -5.35 6.37
N GLY A 63 -6.64 -5.29 6.46
CA GLY A 63 -7.39 -5.44 7.71
C GLY A 63 -7.17 -4.31 8.73
N VAL A 64 -6.66 -3.15 8.29
CA VAL A 64 -6.25 -2.04 9.16
C VAL A 64 -7.42 -1.14 9.59
N GLY A 65 -7.21 -0.29 10.60
CA GLY A 65 -8.19 0.69 11.00
C GLY A 65 -8.45 1.74 9.91
N LEU A 66 -9.61 2.40 9.98
CA LEU A 66 -9.98 3.46 9.03
C LEU A 66 -8.97 4.62 9.01
N LYS A 67 -8.38 4.92 10.17
CA LYS A 67 -7.35 5.95 10.33
C LYS A 67 -6.07 5.60 9.56
N GLU A 68 -5.57 4.37 9.73
CA GLU A 68 -4.35 3.88 9.09
C GLU A 68 -4.55 3.76 7.58
N ALA A 69 -5.69 3.22 7.13
CA ALA A 69 -6.03 3.16 5.71
C ALA A 69 -6.08 4.55 5.07
N LYS A 70 -6.64 5.55 5.77
CA LYS A 70 -6.67 6.93 5.31
C LYS A 70 -5.26 7.53 5.21
N GLU A 71 -4.41 7.32 6.21
CA GLU A 71 -3.03 7.84 6.22
C GLU A 71 -2.17 7.23 5.09
N ALA A 72 -2.32 5.93 4.83
CA ALA A 72 -1.63 5.25 3.74
C ALA A 72 -2.08 5.78 2.36
N VAL A 73 -3.39 5.86 2.12
CA VAL A 73 -3.95 6.40 0.86
C VAL A 73 -3.56 7.87 0.66
N ASP A 74 -3.57 8.67 1.72
CA ASP A 74 -3.17 10.08 1.69
C ASP A 74 -1.66 10.25 1.37
N SER A 75 -0.83 9.36 1.90
CA SER A 75 0.61 9.35 1.61
C SER A 75 0.90 8.96 0.14
N LEU A 76 0.16 7.97 -0.38
CA LEU A 76 0.22 7.58 -1.79
C LEU A 76 -0.26 8.70 -2.72
N GLU A 77 -1.34 9.40 -2.36
CA GLU A 77 -1.85 10.56 -3.11
C GLU A 77 -0.81 11.70 -3.15
N ARG A 78 -0.14 11.97 -2.03
CA ARG A 78 0.92 12.98 -1.96
C ARG A 78 2.14 12.60 -2.79
N GLN A 79 2.51 11.32 -2.85
CA GLN A 79 3.59 10.84 -3.71
C GLN A 79 3.22 10.95 -5.18
N GLN A 80 1.99 10.59 -5.57
CA GLN A 80 1.54 10.71 -6.96
C GLN A 80 1.49 12.16 -7.45
N ARG A 81 1.06 13.10 -6.60
CA ARG A 81 1.07 14.54 -6.95
C ARG A 81 2.48 15.10 -7.17
N ARG A 82 3.53 14.46 -6.65
CA ARG A 82 4.93 14.89 -6.85
C ARG A 82 5.57 14.32 -8.11
N GLY A 83 4.95 13.35 -8.79
CA GLY A 83 5.49 12.69 -9.97
C GLY A 83 4.78 13.04 -11.28
N GLY A 84 4.14 14.21 -11.35
CA GLY A 84 3.44 14.72 -12.54
C GLY A 84 4.28 15.68 -13.35
#